data_AF-A0A958YJ30-F1
#
_entry.id   AF-A0A958YJ30-F1
#
_cell.length_a   1.000
_cell.length_b   1.000
_cell.length_c   1.000
_cell.angle_alpha   90.00
_cell.angle_beta   90.00
_cell.angle_gamma   90.00
#
_symmetry.space_group_name_H-M   'P 1'
#
loop_
_entity.id
_entity.type
_entity.pdbx_description
1 polymer ?
#
loop_
_entity_poly.entity_id
_entity_poly.type
_entity_poly.pdbx_seq_one_letter_code
_entity_poly.pdbx_strand_id
1 'polypeptide(L)'
;MEELANFLREKFGNDVKIIIIPHDRVTPKEIDWIPETTEQFFEIVNNAPAHILKSLGFVKFENMNDLIKENQIMAPKHDIEIPIINSTDIYKVSVGLENNYPTELLNENEDVWLIPGDWFDIIPENFIYTGLYGQKEPFIKEKASDDTRFGCLAYAITRRQNEEM
;
A
#
# COMPACT_ATOMS: atom_id res chain seq x y z
N MET A 1 -14.30 21.40 2.51
CA MET A 1 -14.94 20.59 1.45
C MET A 1 -16.21 21.23 0.90
N GLU A 2 -17.11 21.78 1.73
CA GLU A 2 -18.33 22.47 1.23
C GLU A 2 -18.05 23.72 0.38
N GLU A 3 -17.06 24.53 0.75
CA GLU A 3 -16.67 25.71 -0.05
C GLU A 3 -16.23 25.34 -1.48
N LEU A 4 -15.44 24.26 -1.63
CA LEU A 4 -15.02 23.76 -2.94
C LEU A 4 -16.21 23.23 -3.74
N ALA A 5 -17.12 22.51 -3.10
CA ALA A 5 -18.33 22.01 -3.75
C ALA A 5 -19.22 23.17 -4.25
N ASN A 6 -19.33 24.25 -3.48
CA ASN A 6 -20.09 25.44 -3.86
C ASN A 6 -19.44 26.20 -5.00
N PHE A 7 -18.12 26.39 -4.96
CA PHE A 7 -17.36 26.99 -6.05
C PHE A 7 -17.54 26.22 -7.37
N LEU A 8 -17.51 24.88 -7.33
CA LEU A 8 -17.69 24.05 -8.51
C LEU A 8 -19.12 24.15 -9.07
N ARG A 9 -20.15 24.22 -8.22
CA ARG A 9 -21.54 24.44 -8.67
C ARG A 9 -21.74 25.81 -9.30
N GLU A 10 -21.15 26.86 -8.73
CA GLU A 10 -21.23 28.21 -9.28
C GLU A 10 -20.58 28.29 -10.66
N LYS A 11 -19.42 27.63 -10.83
CA LYS A 11 -18.63 27.73 -12.05
C LYS A 11 -19.10 26.85 -13.20
N PHE A 12 -19.69 25.69 -12.90
CA PHE A 12 -20.06 24.69 -13.91
C PHE A 12 -21.56 24.39 -13.99
N GLY A 13 -22.39 25.05 -13.17
CA GLY A 13 -23.84 24.91 -13.15
C GLY A 13 -24.35 23.71 -12.33
N ASN A 14 -25.66 23.65 -12.16
CA ASN A 14 -26.33 22.64 -11.32
C ASN A 14 -26.37 21.24 -11.93
N ASP A 15 -26.00 21.09 -13.19
CA ASP A 15 -26.02 19.81 -13.91
C ASP A 15 -24.80 18.92 -13.57
N VAL A 16 -23.81 19.47 -12.84
CA VAL A 16 -22.63 18.71 -12.40
C VAL A 16 -22.95 17.90 -11.14
N LYS A 17 -22.92 16.57 -11.28
CA LYS A 17 -23.01 15.63 -10.15
C LYS A 17 -21.69 15.60 -9.37
N ILE A 18 -21.61 16.37 -8.30
CA ILE A 18 -20.48 16.32 -7.36
C ILE A 18 -20.64 15.11 -6.45
N ILE A 19 -19.73 14.14 -6.56
CA ILE A 19 -19.63 13.00 -5.66
C ILE A 19 -18.59 13.35 -4.61
N ILE A 20 -19.03 13.66 -3.40
CA ILE A 20 -18.14 13.83 -2.24
C ILE A 20 -18.03 12.45 -1.61
N ILE A 21 -16.85 11.84 -1.73
CA ILE A 21 -16.56 10.60 -1.01
C ILE A 21 -16.40 11.01 0.46
N PRO A 22 -17.14 10.39 1.40
CA PRO A 22 -16.92 10.63 2.81
C PRO A 22 -15.51 10.13 3.16
N HIS A 23 -14.55 11.05 3.22
CA HIS A 23 -13.18 10.76 3.64
C HIS A 23 -13.11 10.37 5.12
N ASP A 24 -14.12 10.75 5.92
CA ASP A 24 -14.16 10.51 7.36
C ASP A 24 -14.93 9.23 7.73
N ARG A 25 -14.76 8.14 6.98
CA ARG A 25 -15.10 6.81 7.52
C ARG A 25 -13.99 6.33 8.45
N VAL A 26 -13.59 7.16 9.40
CA VAL A 26 -12.86 6.69 10.57
C VAL A 26 -13.90 6.01 11.44
N THR A 27 -14.21 4.75 11.14
CA THR A 27 -14.87 3.92 12.14
C THR A 27 -13.77 3.61 13.14
N PRO A 28 -13.78 4.17 14.36
CA PRO A 28 -12.81 3.75 15.36
C PRO A 28 -13.01 2.26 15.57
N LYS A 29 -12.03 1.47 15.14
CA LYS A 29 -12.00 0.05 15.44
C LYS A 29 -11.37 -0.07 16.81
N GLU A 30 -12.13 -0.59 17.75
CA GLU A 30 -11.61 -1.06 19.05
C GLU A 30 -10.78 -2.31 18.78
N ILE A 31 -9.54 -2.13 18.30
CA ILE A 31 -8.53 -3.18 18.38
C ILE A 31 -7.91 -3.01 19.76
N ASP A 32 -8.46 -3.74 20.74
CA ASP A 32 -7.97 -3.69 22.13
C ASP A 32 -6.63 -4.41 22.32
N TRP A 33 -6.13 -5.07 21.26
CA TRP A 33 -4.94 -5.90 21.33
C TRP A 33 -3.79 -5.30 20.54
N ILE A 34 -2.68 -5.04 21.24
CA ILE A 34 -1.39 -4.62 20.66
C ILE A 34 -0.37 -5.70 21.03
N PRO A 35 0.41 -6.22 20.08
CA PRO A 35 1.49 -7.17 20.39
C PRO A 35 2.53 -6.52 21.31
N GLU A 36 2.96 -7.23 22.35
CA GLU A 36 4.04 -6.78 23.24
C GLU A 36 5.42 -6.97 22.60
N THR A 37 5.56 -7.95 21.71
CA THR A 37 6.82 -8.26 21.02
C THR A 37 6.65 -8.58 19.54
N THR A 38 7.73 -8.43 18.79
CA THR A 38 7.81 -8.79 17.36
C THR A 38 7.51 -10.27 17.13
N GLU A 39 7.96 -11.15 18.04
CA GLU A 39 7.71 -12.59 17.98
C GLU A 39 6.23 -12.91 18.13
N GLN A 40 5.54 -12.25 19.05
CA GLN A 40 4.10 -12.45 19.26
C GLN A 40 3.31 -12.06 18.00
N PHE A 41 3.68 -10.93 17.38
CA PHE A 41 3.09 -10.51 16.11
C PHE A 41 3.36 -11.53 15.00
N PHE A 42 4.60 -12.02 14.88
CA PHE A 42 4.96 -13.05 13.91
C PHE A 42 4.18 -14.34 14.12
N GLU A 43 4.05 -14.81 15.37
CA GLU A 43 3.34 -16.04 15.72
C GLU A 43 1.88 -15.95 15.30
N ILE A 44 1.20 -14.85 15.62
CA ILE A 44 -0.20 -14.65 15.27
C ILE A 44 -0.37 -14.58 13.77
N VAL A 45 0.45 -13.78 13.09
CA VAL A 45 0.30 -13.68 11.65
C VAL A 45 0.64 -15.03 11.04
N ASN A 46 1.87 -15.54 11.16
CA ASN A 46 2.31 -16.75 10.46
C ASN A 46 1.47 -18.01 10.73
N ASN A 47 0.94 -18.17 11.94
CA ASN A 47 0.13 -19.34 12.29
C ASN A 47 -1.37 -19.14 12.05
N ALA A 48 -1.84 -17.91 11.83
CA ALA A 48 -3.25 -17.68 11.54
C ALA A 48 -3.66 -18.35 10.22
N PRO A 49 -4.77 -19.12 10.21
CA PRO A 49 -5.34 -19.66 8.98
C PRO A 49 -5.66 -18.55 7.97
N ALA A 50 -5.53 -18.86 6.68
CA ALA A 50 -5.76 -17.93 5.59
C ALA A 50 -7.12 -17.19 5.67
N HIS A 51 -8.19 -17.90 6.07
CA HIS A 51 -9.53 -17.30 6.19
C HIS A 51 -9.64 -16.29 7.34
N ILE A 52 -8.89 -16.48 8.44
CA ILE A 52 -8.83 -15.55 9.57
C ILE A 52 -8.12 -14.26 9.17
N LEU A 53 -7.01 -14.36 8.45
CA LEU A 53 -6.30 -13.18 7.95
C LEU A 53 -7.16 -12.37 6.99
N LYS A 54 -7.87 -13.05 6.08
CA LYS A 54 -8.84 -12.39 5.19
C LYS A 54 -9.95 -11.68 5.97
N SER A 55 -10.46 -12.29 7.06
CA SER A 55 -11.48 -11.63 7.90
C SER A 55 -10.92 -10.45 8.70
N LEU A 56 -9.62 -10.44 8.97
CA LEU A 56 -8.90 -9.30 9.56
C LEU A 56 -8.54 -8.21 8.53
N GLY A 57 -8.89 -8.42 7.26
CA GLY A 57 -8.71 -7.45 6.17
C GLY A 57 -7.41 -7.60 5.39
N PHE A 58 -6.61 -8.63 5.66
CA PHE A 58 -5.39 -8.86 4.88
C PHE A 58 -5.74 -9.26 3.44
N VAL A 59 -4.97 -8.73 2.49
CA VAL A 59 -5.11 -9.09 1.07
C VAL A 59 -4.00 -10.05 0.69
N LYS A 60 -4.41 -11.24 0.21
CA LYS A 60 -3.50 -12.27 -0.29
C LYS A 60 -3.25 -12.05 -1.78
N PHE A 61 -1.97 -12.00 -2.15
CA PHE A 61 -1.49 -12.21 -3.51
C PHE A 61 -0.81 -13.57 -3.56
N GLU A 62 -1.27 -14.42 -4.47
CA GLU A 62 -0.62 -15.69 -4.74
C GLU A 62 0.62 -15.40 -5.57
N ASN A 63 1.72 -16.09 -5.25
CA ASN A 63 2.94 -16.04 -6.05
C ASN A 63 3.59 -14.65 -6.14
N MET A 64 4.48 -14.34 -5.18
CA MET A 64 5.29 -13.10 -5.21
C MET A 64 6.04 -12.91 -6.53
N ASN A 65 6.48 -14.00 -7.16
CA ASN A 65 7.18 -13.92 -8.44
C ASN A 65 6.28 -13.44 -9.57
N ASP A 66 4.97 -13.66 -9.52
CA ASP A 66 4.04 -13.11 -10.51
C ASP A 66 3.83 -11.61 -10.29
N LEU A 67 3.71 -11.17 -9.04
CA LEU A 67 3.67 -9.73 -8.72
C LEU A 67 4.96 -9.03 -9.18
N ILE A 68 6.12 -9.65 -8.97
CA ILE A 68 7.42 -9.14 -9.45
C ILE A 68 7.42 -9.04 -10.98
N LYS A 69 6.97 -10.08 -11.71
CA LYS A 69 6.89 -10.05 -13.17
C LYS A 69 5.90 -9.00 -13.68
N GLU A 70 4.74 -8.85 -13.06
CA GLU A 70 3.77 -7.81 -13.42
C GLU A 70 4.37 -6.41 -13.26
N ASN A 71 5.09 -6.18 -12.16
CA ASN A 71 5.82 -4.94 -11.93
C ASN A 71 6.97 -4.72 -12.93
N GLN A 72 7.57 -5.79 -13.47
CA GLN A 72 8.58 -5.69 -14.53
C GLN A 72 8.00 -5.29 -15.89
N ILE A 73 6.71 -5.51 -16.15
CA ILE A 73 6.05 -5.24 -17.45
C ILE A 73 5.70 -3.75 -17.63
N MET A 74 6.17 -2.85 -16.74
CA MET A 74 5.64 -1.49 -16.65
C MET A 74 5.76 -0.59 -17.89
N ALA A 75 4.83 0.36 -17.92
CA ALA A 75 4.69 1.41 -18.92
C ALA A 75 5.97 2.27 -19.03
N PRO A 76 6.35 2.70 -20.24
CA PRO A 76 7.58 3.45 -20.48
C PRO A 76 7.61 4.74 -19.65
N LYS A 77 8.82 5.11 -19.21
CA LYS A 77 9.08 6.41 -18.60
C LYS A 77 8.54 7.53 -19.50
N HIS A 78 7.76 8.43 -18.92
CA HIS A 78 7.24 9.60 -19.63
C HIS A 78 7.84 10.85 -19.04
N ASP A 79 8.63 11.55 -19.83
CA ASP A 79 9.07 12.90 -19.48
C ASP A 79 7.94 13.88 -19.81
N ILE A 80 7.42 14.53 -18.79
CA ILE A 80 6.40 15.57 -18.94
C ILE A 80 7.08 16.93 -18.83
N GLU A 81 6.81 17.78 -19.80
CA GLU A 81 7.20 19.18 -19.78
C GLU A 81 6.03 20.02 -19.29
N ILE A 82 6.19 20.65 -18.12
CA ILE A 82 5.19 21.52 -17.51
C ILE A 82 5.63 22.97 -17.75
N PRO A 83 4.95 23.75 -18.61
CA PRO A 83 5.28 25.15 -18.83
C PRO A 83 4.97 25.99 -17.58
N ILE A 84 5.87 26.89 -17.21
CA ILE A 84 5.67 27.80 -16.07
C ILE A 84 4.95 29.06 -16.56
N ILE A 85 3.80 29.38 -15.95
CA ILE A 85 3.00 30.55 -16.33
C ILE A 85 3.83 31.83 -16.11
N ASN A 86 3.85 32.71 -17.11
CA ASN A 86 4.62 33.96 -17.15
C ASN A 86 6.16 33.78 -17.12
N SER A 87 6.66 32.59 -17.46
CA SER A 87 8.08 32.37 -17.75
C SER A 87 8.24 31.67 -19.10
N THR A 88 9.43 31.82 -19.70
CA THR A 88 9.86 30.96 -20.82
C THR A 88 10.40 29.61 -20.35
N ASP A 89 10.49 29.42 -19.04
CA ASP A 89 11.02 28.20 -18.44
C ASP A 89 10.04 27.03 -18.52
N ILE A 90 10.61 25.83 -18.66
CA ILE A 90 9.90 24.57 -18.69
C ILE A 90 10.40 23.72 -17.53
N TYR A 91 9.48 23.28 -16.67
CA TYR A 91 9.79 22.30 -15.63
C TYR A 91 9.65 20.90 -16.21
N LYS A 92 10.75 20.16 -16.30
CA LYS A 92 10.73 18.76 -16.76
C LYS A 92 10.60 17.86 -15.54
N VAL A 93 9.52 17.09 -15.50
CA VAL A 93 9.33 16.02 -14.52
C VAL A 93 9.29 14.70 -15.25
N SER A 94 10.20 13.81 -14.90
CA SER A 94 10.06 12.42 -15.30
C SER A 94 9.01 11.78 -14.40
N VAL A 95 7.89 11.36 -14.99
CA VAL A 95 6.91 10.52 -14.30
C VAL A 95 7.04 9.09 -14.78
N GLY A 96 6.81 8.17 -13.85
CA GLY A 96 7.18 6.77 -13.99
C GLY A 96 8.16 6.40 -12.89
N LEU A 97 8.21 5.12 -12.58
CA LEU A 97 8.97 4.62 -11.44
C LEU A 97 10.40 4.29 -11.88
N GLU A 98 11.37 5.11 -11.48
CA GLU A 98 12.79 4.79 -11.65
C GLU A 98 13.28 3.89 -10.51
N ASN A 99 13.91 2.77 -10.88
CA ASN A 99 14.95 2.05 -10.14
C ASN A 99 14.68 1.49 -8.73
N ASN A 100 13.43 1.44 -8.23
CA ASN A 100 13.11 0.94 -6.89
C ASN A 100 12.43 -0.46 -6.86
N TYR A 101 12.84 -1.37 -7.75
CA TYR A 101 12.19 -2.67 -7.93
C TYR A 101 13.13 -3.84 -7.70
N PRO A 102 12.60 -5.01 -7.28
CA PRO A 102 13.35 -6.24 -7.36
C PRO A 102 13.43 -6.60 -8.83
N THR A 103 14.64 -6.57 -9.38
CA THR A 103 14.90 -7.15 -10.70
C THR A 103 14.97 -8.67 -10.64
N GLU A 104 15.02 -9.25 -9.44
CA GLU A 104 15.29 -10.65 -9.21
C GLU A 104 14.06 -11.37 -8.67
N LEU A 105 13.73 -12.51 -9.28
CA LEU A 105 12.72 -13.43 -8.77
C LEU A 105 13.25 -14.11 -7.51
N LEU A 106 12.35 -14.41 -6.58
CA LEU A 106 12.66 -15.23 -5.41
C LEU A 106 12.93 -16.68 -5.83
N ASN A 107 13.92 -17.31 -5.19
CA ASN A 107 14.27 -18.72 -5.42
C ASN A 107 13.13 -19.67 -5.06
N GLU A 108 12.41 -19.36 -3.99
CA GLU A 108 11.24 -20.08 -3.53
C GLU A 108 10.03 -19.16 -3.66
N ASN A 109 8.91 -19.71 -4.14
CA ASN A 109 7.71 -18.94 -4.34
C ASN A 109 6.95 -18.81 -3.02
N GLU A 110 6.60 -17.59 -2.65
CA GLU A 110 5.93 -17.27 -1.39
C GLU A 110 4.59 -16.58 -1.67
N ASP A 111 3.60 -16.87 -0.85
CA ASP A 111 2.37 -16.08 -0.77
C ASP A 111 2.64 -14.76 -0.08
N VAL A 112 2.01 -13.70 -0.55
CA VAL A 112 2.22 -12.33 -0.08
C VAL A 112 0.94 -11.85 0.56
N TRP A 113 1.03 -11.45 1.83
CA TRP A 113 -0.12 -10.99 2.59
C TRP A 113 0.07 -9.51 2.93
N LEU A 114 -0.67 -8.63 2.26
CA LEU A 114 -0.62 -7.21 2.56
C LEU A 114 -1.31 -6.93 3.90
N ILE A 115 -0.62 -6.13 4.72
CA ILE A 115 -1.09 -5.73 6.04
C ILE A 115 -2.18 -4.65 5.87
N PRO A 116 -3.35 -4.75 6.52
CA PRO A 116 -4.39 -3.72 6.45
C PRO A 116 -3.87 -2.36 6.91
N GLY A 117 -4.37 -1.28 6.33
CA GLY A 117 -4.06 0.10 6.76
C GLY A 117 -4.21 0.31 8.26
N ASP A 118 -5.31 -0.21 8.80
CA ASP A 118 -5.69 -0.09 10.21
C ASP A 118 -4.69 -0.73 11.17
N TRP A 119 -3.80 -1.59 10.68
CA TRP A 119 -2.79 -2.26 11.50
C TRP A 119 -1.51 -1.43 11.64
N PHE A 120 -1.37 -0.31 10.92
CA PHE A 120 -0.14 0.49 10.92
C PHE A 120 0.34 0.84 12.34
N ASP A 121 -0.58 1.22 13.21
CA ASP A 121 -0.26 1.66 14.57
C ASP A 121 0.13 0.53 15.53
N ILE A 122 -0.16 -0.73 15.18
CA ILE A 122 0.12 -1.92 16.00
C ILE A 122 1.28 -2.76 15.48
N ILE A 123 1.88 -2.39 14.35
CA ILE A 123 3.09 -3.06 13.85
C ILE A 123 4.24 -2.76 14.83
N PRO A 124 4.90 -3.78 15.39
CA PRO A 124 6.03 -3.57 16.30
C PRO A 124 7.20 -2.85 15.62
N GLU A 125 7.89 -2.00 16.39
CA GLU A 125 9.13 -1.38 15.92
C GLU A 125 10.18 -2.44 15.58
N ASN A 126 10.90 -2.25 14.48
CA ASN A 126 11.86 -3.19 13.89
C ASN A 126 11.25 -4.50 13.34
N PHE A 127 9.92 -4.61 13.22
CA PHE A 127 9.31 -5.73 12.50
C PHE A 127 9.83 -5.79 11.07
N ILE A 128 10.36 -6.93 10.63
CA ILE A 128 10.87 -7.09 9.27
C ILE A 128 9.69 -7.34 8.34
N TYR A 129 9.27 -6.31 7.61
CA TYR A 129 8.26 -6.43 6.58
C TYR A 129 8.91 -6.68 5.22
N THR A 130 8.15 -7.30 4.32
CA THR A 130 8.50 -7.41 2.90
C THR A 130 7.72 -6.34 2.14
N GLY A 131 8.39 -5.43 1.43
CA GLY A 131 7.71 -4.48 0.56
C GLY A 131 7.04 -5.17 -0.63
N LEU A 132 6.18 -4.46 -1.35
CA LEU A 132 5.59 -4.92 -2.64
C LEU A 132 6.64 -5.31 -3.70
N TYR A 133 7.87 -4.89 -3.45
CA TYR A 133 9.05 -5.03 -4.28
C TYR A 133 10.04 -6.03 -3.68
N GLY A 134 9.61 -6.92 -2.76
CA GLY A 134 10.42 -8.02 -2.24
C GLY A 134 11.57 -7.60 -1.31
N GLN A 135 11.85 -6.31 -1.18
CA GLN A 135 12.82 -5.79 -0.24
C GLN A 135 12.35 -6.04 1.19
N LYS A 136 13.28 -6.43 2.05
CA LYS A 136 13.03 -6.64 3.48
C LYS A 136 13.64 -5.49 4.26
N GLU A 137 12.80 -4.79 5.02
CA GLU A 137 13.20 -3.61 5.78
C GLU A 137 12.60 -3.66 7.19
N PRO A 138 13.29 -3.12 8.19
CA PRO A 138 12.71 -2.95 9.51
C PRO A 138 11.64 -1.86 9.48
N PHE A 139 10.49 -2.14 10.09
CA PHE A 139 9.46 -1.14 10.34
C PHE A 139 9.96 -0.11 11.33
N ILE A 140 10.00 1.16 10.90
CA ILE A 140 10.33 2.31 11.75
C ILE A 140 9.18 3.28 11.59
N LYS A 141 8.32 3.41 12.61
CA LYS A 141 7.03 4.12 12.47
C LYS A 141 7.17 5.55 11.95
N GLU A 142 8.23 6.24 12.36
CA GLU A 142 8.52 7.63 11.97
C GLU A 142 8.97 7.79 10.51
N LYS A 143 9.45 6.71 9.88
CA LYS A 143 9.92 6.67 8.49
C LYS A 143 8.97 5.92 7.56
N ALA A 144 8.11 5.09 8.14
CA ALA A 144 7.12 4.30 7.45
C ALA A 144 5.99 5.20 6.93
N SER A 145 5.48 4.86 5.75
CA SER A 145 4.32 5.49 5.13
C SER A 145 3.07 4.69 5.48
N ASP A 146 2.05 5.37 6.00
CA ASP A 146 0.71 4.82 6.23
C ASP A 146 -0.16 4.87 4.97
N ASP A 147 0.40 5.26 3.81
CA ASP A 147 -0.29 5.25 2.51
C ASP A 147 -0.94 3.88 2.24
N THR A 148 -2.27 3.85 2.26
CA THR A 148 -3.05 2.66 2.00
C THR A 148 -3.47 2.60 0.54
N ARG A 149 -3.23 1.47 -0.12
CA ARG A 149 -3.72 1.17 -1.46
C ARG A 149 -4.57 -0.09 -1.39
N PHE A 150 -5.77 -0.02 -1.96
CA PHE A 150 -6.74 -1.13 -1.89
C PHE A 150 -7.08 -1.56 -0.45
N GLY A 151 -6.99 -0.64 0.52
CA GLY A 151 -7.25 -0.90 1.94
C GLY A 151 -6.08 -1.52 2.72
N CYS A 152 -4.92 -1.70 2.09
CA CYS A 152 -3.73 -2.26 2.72
C CYS A 152 -2.53 -1.32 2.60
N LEU A 153 -1.59 -1.45 3.53
CA LEU A 153 -0.29 -0.81 3.48
C LEU A 153 0.55 -1.41 2.35
N ALA A 154 1.56 -0.67 1.90
CA ALA A 154 2.60 -1.18 1.00
C ALA A 154 3.58 -2.16 1.69
N TYR A 155 3.15 -2.77 2.80
CA TYR A 155 3.88 -3.73 3.61
C TYR A 155 3.21 -5.08 3.54
N ALA A 156 4.02 -6.10 3.38
CA ALA A 156 3.57 -7.47 3.24
C ALA A 156 4.32 -8.41 4.17
N ILE A 157 3.69 -9.55 4.39
CA ILE A 157 4.25 -10.68 5.10
C ILE A 157 4.30 -11.82 4.10
N THR A 158 5.48 -12.39 3.91
CA THR A 158 5.64 -13.54 3.01
C THR A 158 5.49 -14.84 3.77
N ARG A 159 4.80 -15.80 3.17
CA ARG A 159 4.69 -17.16 3.68
C ARG A 159 5.04 -18.15 2.61
N ARG A 160 5.83 -19.15 2.97
CA ARG A 160 5.95 -20.34 2.14
C ARG A 160 4.57 -20.96 1.98
N GLN A 161 4.27 -21.37 0.76
CA GLN A 161 3.14 -22.25 0.52
C GLN A 161 3.49 -23.57 1.22
N ASN A 162 2.98 -23.74 2.44
CA ASN A 162 2.93 -25.07 3.01
C ASN A 162 1.99 -25.84 2.10
N GLU A 163 2.49 -26.88 1.44
CA GLU A 163 1.64 -27.88 0.78
C GLU A 163 0.60 -28.26 1.83
N GLU A 164 -0.66 -27.87 1.61
CA GLU A 164 -1.75 -28.16 2.55
C GLU A 164 -1.73 -29.68 2.78
N MET A 165 -1.26 -30.09 3.96
CA MET A 165 -1.27 -31.46 4.44
C MET A 165 -2.63 -31.79 5.04
#